data_AF-A0A377M993-F1
#
_entry.id   AF-A0A377M993-F1
#
_cell.length_a   1.000
_cell.length_b   1.000
_cell.length_c   1.000
_cell.angle_alpha   90.00
_cell.angle_beta   90.00
_cell.angle_gamma   90.00
#
_symmetry.space_group_name_H-M   'P 1'
#
loop_
_entity.id
_entity.type
_entity.pdbx_description
1 polymer ?
#
loop_
_entity_poly.entity_id
_entity_poly.type
_entity_poly.pdbx_seq_one_letter_code
_entity_poly.pdbx_strand_id
1 'polypeptide(L)'
;MSKKLADYTVGSKWQQAAVSEEYKDIVASSGGDAVSSDQQLQKATGEEGVTWVGGQKRGGKGQQAIQPTRDLAKAGYNMMNSLPVTSNSSVGSASCNGTACQRWPSSDDAAAAVVKVLGDRSIRTCRETSECTSGGTDNQPGSTVAGTGFSPVLEDATKTNLEQLDKLVGGQIQPTAENLGALKTGSLVVTRGVIQSLRDDPDKAALVQRLAGELAMADTVETALTMRRMLTTGESEPNAAEQPEAIAEGDRRIDALDRELNALRNEMELRKAISNNSLLTTLERQGARNQDNQLQQKAGNQDQGFSQMNQTQSSGAK
;
A
#
# COMPACT_ATOMS: atom_id res chain seq x y z
N MET A 1 28.93 -10.44 -41.00
CA MET A 1 29.51 -10.54 -39.64
C MET A 1 28.72 -9.73 -38.59
N SER A 2 27.39 -9.66 -38.66
CA SER A 2 26.55 -8.78 -37.82
C SER A 2 25.72 -9.49 -36.75
N LYS A 3 25.82 -10.82 -36.62
CA LYS A 3 25.01 -11.61 -35.66
C LYS A 3 25.78 -12.17 -34.47
N LYS A 4 27.11 -12.31 -34.56
CA LYS A 4 27.96 -12.69 -33.42
C LYS A 4 28.38 -11.52 -32.52
N LEU A 5 28.13 -10.28 -32.94
CA LEU A 5 28.32 -9.07 -32.12
C LEU A 5 27.09 -8.71 -31.27
N ALA A 6 25.92 -9.31 -31.55
CA ALA A 6 24.70 -9.05 -30.79
C ALA A 6 24.58 -9.93 -29.53
N ASP A 7 25.23 -11.10 -29.52
CA ASP A 7 25.14 -12.09 -28.44
C ASP A 7 26.31 -12.03 -27.42
N TYR A 8 27.31 -11.18 -27.63
CA TYR A 8 28.31 -10.83 -26.60
C TYR A 8 27.77 -9.69 -25.72
N THR A 9 26.70 -10.02 -24.99
CA THR A 9 26.40 -9.57 -23.62
C THR A 9 26.59 -8.08 -23.31
N VAL A 10 25.80 -7.27 -24.01
CA VAL A 10 25.10 -6.08 -23.52
C VAL A 10 24.91 -6.20 -21.99
N GLY A 11 25.72 -5.50 -21.20
CA GLY A 11 25.43 -5.32 -19.78
C GLY A 11 24.02 -4.74 -19.61
N SER A 12 23.40 -4.90 -18.43
CA SER A 12 22.14 -4.22 -18.11
C SER A 12 22.21 -2.75 -18.53
N LYS A 13 21.10 -2.15 -18.96
CA LYS A 13 21.11 -0.77 -19.46
C LYS A 13 21.73 0.23 -18.47
N TRP A 14 21.64 -0.06 -17.16
CA TRP A 14 22.37 0.64 -16.10
C TRP A 14 23.90 0.53 -16.19
N GLN A 15 24.43 -0.65 -16.51
CA GLN A 15 25.86 -0.83 -16.78
C GLN A 15 26.28 -0.01 -18.01
N GLN A 16 25.42 0.09 -19.04
CA GLN A 16 25.71 0.92 -20.22
C GLN A 16 25.69 2.41 -19.89
N ALA A 17 24.74 2.86 -19.07
CA ALA A 17 24.67 4.24 -18.59
C ALA A 17 25.96 4.61 -17.81
N ALA A 18 26.40 3.74 -16.90
CA ALA A 18 27.63 3.97 -16.12
C ALA A 18 28.88 3.99 -17.02
N VAL A 19 29.02 3.03 -17.94
CA VAL A 19 30.11 3.01 -18.91
C VAL A 19 30.09 4.26 -19.80
N SER A 20 28.90 4.75 -20.17
CA SER A 20 28.76 5.97 -20.96
C SER A 20 29.13 7.23 -20.18
N GLU A 21 28.86 7.29 -18.87
CA GLU A 21 29.31 8.39 -18.01
C GLU A 21 30.83 8.37 -17.87
N GLU A 22 31.42 7.21 -17.53
CA GLU A 22 32.88 7.01 -17.43
C GLU A 22 33.58 7.41 -18.74
N TYR A 23 33.00 7.05 -19.90
CA TYR A 23 33.52 7.45 -21.21
C TYR A 23 33.52 8.96 -21.41
N LYS A 24 32.49 9.70 -20.97
CA LYS A 24 32.45 11.17 -21.09
C LYS A 24 33.60 11.82 -20.32
N ASP A 25 33.89 11.33 -19.12
CA ASP A 25 34.97 11.84 -18.28
C ASP A 25 36.36 11.54 -18.87
N ILE A 26 36.50 10.37 -19.49
CA ILE A 26 37.69 9.97 -20.25
C ILE A 26 37.91 10.87 -21.49
N VAL A 27 36.87 11.13 -22.28
CA VAL A 27 36.96 12.00 -23.47
C VAL A 27 37.31 13.43 -23.05
N ALA A 28 36.69 13.94 -21.98
CA ALA A 28 36.98 15.27 -21.45
C ALA A 28 38.44 15.41 -20.98
N SER A 29 39.00 14.36 -20.38
CA SER A 29 40.39 14.35 -19.89
C SER A 29 41.44 14.07 -20.98
N SER A 30 41.06 13.40 -22.08
CA SER A 30 41.96 13.09 -23.22
C SER A 30 42.02 14.18 -24.29
N GLY A 31 41.26 15.28 -24.15
CA GLY A 31 41.27 16.39 -25.10
C GLY A 31 40.59 16.08 -26.44
N GLY A 32 39.74 15.06 -26.50
CA GLY A 32 38.91 14.74 -27.68
C GLY A 32 39.56 13.85 -28.75
N ASP A 33 40.65 13.12 -28.44
CA ASP A 33 41.20 12.11 -29.34
C ASP A 33 40.30 10.87 -29.41
N ALA A 34 39.61 10.71 -30.55
CA ALA A 34 38.64 9.63 -30.77
C ALA A 34 39.28 8.22 -30.74
N VAL A 35 40.55 8.07 -31.13
CA VAL A 35 41.21 6.75 -31.20
C VAL A 35 41.66 6.28 -29.83
N SER A 36 42.21 7.18 -29.01
CA SER A 36 42.49 6.88 -27.60
C SER A 36 41.20 6.61 -26.81
N SER A 37 40.14 7.36 -27.13
CA SER A 37 38.83 7.22 -26.51
C SER A 37 38.23 5.84 -26.78
N ASP A 38 38.28 5.31 -28.02
CA ASP A 38 37.77 3.97 -28.34
C ASP A 38 38.54 2.85 -27.59
N GLN A 39 39.86 2.98 -27.45
CA GLN A 39 40.66 2.04 -26.66
C GLN A 39 40.36 2.13 -25.16
N GLN A 40 39.95 3.30 -24.67
CA GLN A 40 39.57 3.51 -23.28
C GLN A 40 38.11 3.13 -22.99
N LEU A 41 37.19 3.19 -23.96
CA LEU A 41 35.84 2.64 -23.84
C LEU A 41 35.86 1.12 -23.60
N GLN A 42 36.84 0.42 -24.18
CA GLN A 42 37.07 -1.00 -23.87
C GLN A 42 37.54 -1.21 -22.42
N LYS A 43 38.19 -0.22 -21.81
CA LYS A 43 38.63 -0.24 -20.40
C LYS A 43 37.56 0.17 -19.41
N ALA A 44 36.51 0.86 -19.85
CA ALA A 44 35.44 1.31 -18.97
C ALA A 44 34.82 0.12 -18.21
N THR A 45 34.88 0.14 -16.89
CA THR A 45 34.47 -0.98 -16.04
C THR A 45 33.06 -0.82 -15.49
N GLY A 46 32.51 0.41 -15.52
CA GLY A 46 31.26 0.75 -14.86
C GLY A 46 31.38 0.81 -13.33
N GLU A 47 32.60 0.76 -12.78
CA GLU A 47 32.87 0.87 -11.34
C GLU A 47 32.57 2.27 -10.79
N GLU A 48 32.54 3.30 -11.64
CA GLU A 48 32.20 4.67 -11.22
C GLU A 48 30.71 4.85 -10.91
N GLY A 49 29.85 3.93 -11.34
CA GLY A 49 28.40 4.06 -11.17
C GLY A 49 27.76 5.08 -12.10
N VAL A 50 26.50 5.36 -11.85
CA VAL A 50 25.76 6.44 -12.52
C VAL A 50 25.52 7.60 -11.57
N THR A 51 25.39 8.79 -12.13
CA THR A 51 24.90 9.96 -11.39
C THR A 51 23.43 9.74 -11.10
N TRP A 52 23.09 9.74 -9.81
CA TRP A 52 21.77 9.36 -9.30
C TRP A 52 21.17 10.47 -8.42
N VAL A 53 20.04 10.19 -7.77
CA VAL A 53 19.28 11.12 -6.92
C VAL A 53 20.18 12.04 -6.10
N GLY A 54 20.01 13.35 -6.27
CA GLY A 54 20.80 14.37 -5.57
C GLY A 54 22.26 14.49 -6.06
N GLY A 55 22.56 14.02 -7.27
CA GLY A 55 23.88 14.08 -7.89
C GLY A 55 24.89 13.07 -7.32
N GLN A 56 24.44 12.10 -6.53
CA GLN A 56 25.34 11.12 -5.90
C GLN A 56 25.63 9.96 -6.86
N LYS A 57 26.88 9.48 -6.88
CA LYS A 57 27.20 8.25 -7.62
C LYS A 57 26.62 7.02 -6.90
N ARG A 58 25.96 6.14 -7.66
CA ARG A 58 25.35 4.89 -7.18
C ARG A 58 25.58 3.72 -8.14
N GLY A 59 25.50 2.51 -7.59
CA GLY A 59 25.59 1.27 -8.35
C GLY A 59 27.01 0.77 -8.61
N GLY A 60 28.02 1.65 -8.49
CA GLY A 60 29.43 1.34 -8.69
C GLY A 60 30.13 0.70 -7.49
N LYS A 61 31.46 0.61 -7.57
CA LYS A 61 32.34 0.04 -6.55
C LYS A 61 32.43 0.95 -5.34
N GLY A 62 32.26 0.38 -4.14
CA GLY A 62 32.23 1.13 -2.89
C GLY A 62 30.98 2.02 -2.70
N GLN A 63 30.03 1.97 -3.63
CA GLN A 63 28.79 2.75 -3.59
C GLN A 63 27.61 1.88 -3.13
N GLN A 64 26.55 2.50 -2.64
CA GLN A 64 25.27 1.80 -2.47
C GLN A 64 24.70 1.40 -3.84
N ALA A 65 23.90 0.33 -3.86
CA ALA A 65 23.18 -0.05 -5.07
C ALA A 65 22.17 1.04 -5.45
N ILE A 66 21.78 1.06 -6.72
CA ILE A 66 20.63 1.83 -7.17
C ILE A 66 19.39 1.01 -6.80
N GLN A 67 18.48 1.59 -6.01
CA GLN A 67 17.25 0.95 -5.57
C GLN A 67 16.08 1.81 -6.03
N PRO A 68 15.61 1.67 -7.29
CA PRO A 68 14.76 2.68 -7.93
C PRO A 68 13.49 2.95 -7.14
N THR A 69 12.82 1.92 -6.61
CA THR A 69 11.57 2.11 -5.88
C THR A 69 11.81 2.87 -4.58
N ARG A 70 12.82 2.46 -3.81
CA ARG A 70 13.22 3.14 -2.57
C ARG A 70 13.68 4.56 -2.82
N ASP A 71 14.59 4.75 -3.77
CA ASP A 71 15.27 6.02 -4.02
C ASP A 71 14.28 7.07 -4.57
N LEU A 72 13.42 6.68 -5.52
CA LEU A 72 12.36 7.56 -6.05
C LEU A 72 11.34 7.90 -4.96
N ALA A 73 10.89 6.92 -4.17
CA ALA A 73 9.97 7.16 -3.06
C ALA A 73 10.57 8.14 -2.03
N LYS A 74 11.85 7.98 -1.71
CA LYS A 74 12.59 8.82 -0.77
C LYS A 74 12.75 10.25 -1.30
N ALA A 75 13.18 10.40 -2.55
CA ALA A 75 13.31 11.68 -3.23
C ALA A 75 11.97 12.40 -3.30
N GLY A 76 10.92 11.70 -3.74
CA GLY A 76 9.57 12.24 -3.84
C GLY A 76 9.01 12.68 -2.50
N TYR A 77 9.17 11.88 -1.43
CA TYR A 77 8.78 12.29 -0.08
C TYR A 77 9.47 13.59 0.33
N ASN A 78 10.79 13.68 0.11
CA ASN A 78 11.56 14.87 0.48
C ASN A 78 11.11 16.10 -0.33
N MET A 79 10.94 15.97 -1.64
CA MET A 79 10.44 17.03 -2.51
C MET A 79 9.03 17.51 -2.11
N MET A 80 8.12 16.57 -1.82
CA MET A 80 6.76 16.90 -1.34
C MET A 80 6.77 17.67 -0.02
N ASN A 81 7.82 17.53 0.79
CA ASN A 81 7.99 18.22 2.07
C ASN A 81 8.99 19.39 2.00
N SER A 82 9.42 19.81 0.81
CA SER A 82 10.41 20.88 0.61
C SER A 82 11.75 20.63 1.35
N LEU A 83 12.14 19.37 1.47
CA LEU A 83 13.42 18.94 2.03
C LEU A 83 14.44 18.68 0.91
N PRO A 84 15.75 18.73 1.20
CA PRO A 84 16.77 18.22 0.28
C PRO A 84 16.46 16.78 -0.12
N VAL A 85 16.62 16.45 -1.41
CA VAL A 85 16.19 15.15 -1.98
C VAL A 85 16.84 13.93 -1.30
N THR A 86 18.04 14.10 -0.74
CA THR A 86 18.77 13.04 0.00
C THR A 86 18.64 13.15 1.52
N SER A 87 17.73 13.98 2.04
CA SER A 87 17.52 14.13 3.48
C SER A 87 17.02 12.83 4.11
N ASN A 88 17.44 12.58 5.37
CA ASN A 88 16.92 11.51 6.23
C ASN A 88 16.21 12.09 7.47
N SER A 89 16.03 13.41 7.53
CA SER A 89 15.45 14.07 8.68
C SER A 89 13.96 13.75 8.80
N SER A 90 13.50 13.53 10.04
CA SER A 90 12.06 13.46 10.30
C SER A 90 11.41 14.84 10.16
N VAL A 91 10.19 14.86 9.63
CA VAL A 91 9.32 16.05 9.58
C VAL A 91 8.53 16.10 10.89
N GLY A 92 8.77 17.13 11.69
CA GLY A 92 8.00 17.36 12.92
C GLY A 92 6.54 17.68 12.62
N SER A 93 5.63 17.35 13.54
CA SER A 93 4.19 17.57 13.38
C SER A 93 3.82 19.02 13.09
N ALA A 94 4.50 19.98 13.70
CA ALA A 94 4.28 21.42 13.47
C ALA A 94 4.72 21.91 12.08
N SER A 95 5.64 21.18 11.42
CA SER A 95 6.16 21.52 10.09
C SER A 95 5.51 20.69 8.97
N CYS A 96 4.63 19.75 9.34
CA CYS A 96 4.02 18.83 8.41
C CYS A 96 2.75 19.42 7.78
N ASN A 97 2.82 19.77 6.49
CA ASN A 97 1.74 20.42 5.74
C ASN A 97 1.06 19.52 4.69
N GLY A 98 1.40 18.22 4.62
CA GLY A 98 0.89 17.30 3.60
C GLY A 98 0.65 15.88 4.11
N THR A 99 -0.10 15.08 3.34
CA THR A 99 -0.51 13.73 3.73
C THR A 99 0.67 12.77 3.91
N ALA A 100 1.77 12.99 3.18
CA ALA A 100 2.96 12.14 3.26
C ALA A 100 3.63 12.20 4.65
N CYS A 101 3.91 13.39 5.17
CA CYS A 101 4.54 13.54 6.49
C CYS A 101 3.59 13.25 7.66
N GLN A 102 2.27 13.33 7.44
CA GLN A 102 1.28 12.91 8.44
C GLN A 102 1.31 11.39 8.62
N ARG A 103 1.69 10.67 7.56
CA ARG A 103 1.69 9.21 7.53
C ARG A 103 3.03 8.59 7.88
N TRP A 104 4.12 9.18 7.39
CA TRP A 104 5.47 8.72 7.66
C TRP A 104 6.29 9.86 8.26
N PRO A 105 6.97 9.66 9.40
CA PRO A 105 7.78 10.70 10.01
C PRO A 105 8.97 11.11 9.15
N SER A 106 9.57 10.17 8.42
CA SER A 106 10.78 10.39 7.61
C SER A 106 10.66 9.80 6.21
N SER A 107 11.57 10.22 5.33
CA SER A 107 11.68 9.67 3.98
C SER A 107 12.09 8.19 3.97
N ASP A 108 12.83 7.73 4.99
CA ASP A 108 13.22 6.33 5.13
C ASP A 108 12.03 5.44 5.51
N ASP A 109 11.17 5.92 6.42
CA ASP A 109 9.93 5.23 6.79
C ASP A 109 8.98 5.14 5.59
N ALA A 110 8.88 6.24 4.84
CA ALA A 110 8.03 6.32 3.66
C ALA A 110 8.53 5.38 2.55
N ALA A 111 9.83 5.39 2.24
CA ALA A 111 10.42 4.53 1.24
C ALA A 111 10.34 3.05 1.64
N ALA A 112 10.57 2.71 2.91
CA ALA A 112 10.40 1.34 3.41
C ALA A 112 8.95 0.84 3.25
N ALA A 113 7.96 1.69 3.49
CA ALA A 113 6.56 1.35 3.28
C ALA A 113 6.24 1.11 1.80
N VAL A 114 6.75 1.95 0.89
CA VAL A 114 6.58 1.75 -0.55
C VAL A 114 7.23 0.44 -1.01
N VAL A 115 8.46 0.16 -0.58
CA VAL A 115 9.18 -1.09 -0.90
C VAL A 115 8.44 -2.31 -0.34
N LYS A 116 7.85 -2.23 0.86
CA LYS A 116 7.06 -3.33 1.43
C LYS A 116 5.89 -3.70 0.50
N VAL A 117 5.19 -2.70 -0.04
CA VAL A 117 4.02 -2.92 -0.90
C VAL A 117 4.41 -3.33 -2.31
N LEU A 118 5.32 -2.59 -2.94
CA LEU A 118 5.62 -2.73 -4.38
C LEU A 118 6.84 -3.60 -4.66
N GLY A 119 7.68 -3.87 -3.66
CA GLY A 119 8.97 -4.51 -3.83
C GLY A 119 10.03 -3.55 -4.37
N ASP A 120 11.26 -4.05 -4.52
CA ASP A 120 12.35 -3.30 -5.13
C ASP A 120 13.42 -4.24 -5.69
N ARG A 121 14.41 -3.67 -6.38
CA ARG A 121 15.59 -4.39 -6.82
C ARG A 121 16.85 -3.56 -6.61
N SER A 122 17.95 -4.25 -6.38
CA SER A 122 19.26 -3.64 -6.22
C SER A 122 20.05 -3.79 -7.52
N ILE A 123 20.38 -2.65 -8.11
CA ILE A 123 21.07 -2.56 -9.38
C ILE A 123 22.52 -2.17 -9.17
N ARG A 124 23.39 -2.84 -9.92
CA ARG A 124 24.84 -2.64 -9.97
C ARG A 124 25.33 -2.41 -11.38
N THR A 125 26.37 -1.62 -11.51
CA THR A 125 26.85 -1.11 -12.80
C THR A 125 28.20 -1.67 -13.23
N CYS A 126 28.95 -2.33 -12.33
CA CYS A 126 30.21 -2.97 -12.69
C CYS A 126 29.98 -4.07 -13.73
N ARG A 127 30.81 -4.13 -14.78
CA ARG A 127 30.84 -5.24 -15.74
C ARG A 127 31.18 -6.56 -15.04
N GLU A 128 32.17 -6.52 -14.15
CA GLU A 128 32.49 -7.63 -13.26
C GLU A 128 31.71 -7.48 -11.96
N THR A 129 30.81 -8.43 -11.70
CA THR A 129 29.86 -8.32 -10.57
C THR A 129 30.53 -8.41 -9.21
N SER A 130 31.67 -9.10 -9.10
CA SER A 130 32.43 -9.22 -7.85
C SER A 130 32.99 -7.88 -7.35
N GLU A 131 33.22 -6.93 -8.24
CA GLU A 131 33.74 -5.59 -7.92
C GLU A 131 32.67 -4.68 -7.28
N CYS A 132 31.38 -5.01 -7.46
CA CYS A 132 30.22 -4.22 -7.02
C CYS A 132 29.45 -4.89 -5.86
N THR A 133 30.16 -5.34 -4.82
CA THR A 133 29.58 -6.13 -3.70
C THR A 133 29.47 -5.36 -2.37
N SER A 134 29.82 -4.07 -2.34
CA SER A 134 29.77 -3.22 -1.13
C SER A 134 28.35 -2.98 -0.58
N GLY A 135 28.20 -2.51 0.67
CA GLY A 135 26.87 -2.09 1.19
C GLY A 135 25.96 -3.20 1.73
N GLY A 136 26.45 -4.42 1.92
CA GLY A 136 25.70 -5.52 2.58
C GLY A 136 24.80 -6.32 1.64
N THR A 137 24.03 -7.27 2.20
CA THR A 137 23.22 -8.26 1.45
C THR A 137 22.17 -7.62 0.56
N ASP A 138 21.56 -6.54 1.04
CA ASP A 138 20.48 -5.86 0.34
C ASP A 138 20.98 -5.07 -0.85
N ASN A 139 22.29 -4.83 -0.94
CA ASN A 139 22.92 -4.11 -2.04
C ASN A 139 23.65 -5.05 -3.02
N GLN A 140 23.54 -6.37 -2.87
CA GLN A 140 24.23 -7.31 -3.76
C GLN A 140 23.67 -7.25 -5.20
N PRO A 141 24.50 -7.51 -6.22
CA PRO A 141 24.03 -7.62 -7.60
C PRO A 141 22.85 -8.58 -7.72
N GLY A 142 21.72 -8.11 -8.26
CA GLY A 142 20.54 -8.94 -8.47
C GLY A 142 19.72 -9.24 -7.22
N SER A 143 20.05 -8.64 -6.07
CA SER A 143 19.19 -8.70 -4.88
C SER A 143 17.83 -8.07 -5.18
N THR A 144 16.74 -8.72 -4.76
CA THR A 144 15.37 -8.27 -5.00
C THR A 144 14.51 -8.44 -3.76
N VAL A 145 13.59 -7.51 -3.54
CA VAL A 145 12.58 -7.55 -2.49
C VAL A 145 11.24 -7.70 -3.16
N ALA A 146 10.50 -8.76 -2.82
CA ALA A 146 9.13 -8.96 -3.31
C ALA A 146 8.17 -8.04 -2.56
N GLY A 147 7.28 -7.38 -3.30
CA GLY A 147 6.20 -6.57 -2.72
C GLY A 147 5.06 -7.46 -2.22
N THR A 148 4.46 -7.09 -1.10
CA THR A 148 3.34 -7.82 -0.50
C THR A 148 1.97 -7.38 -1.02
N GLY A 149 1.90 -6.30 -1.80
CA GLY A 149 0.64 -5.63 -2.14
C GLY A 149 -0.01 -4.93 -0.94
N PHE A 150 -1.25 -4.49 -1.12
CA PHE A 150 -1.97 -3.74 -0.07
C PHE A 150 -2.79 -4.61 0.89
N SER A 151 -2.96 -5.92 0.64
CA SER A 151 -3.77 -6.77 1.52
C SER A 151 -3.28 -6.77 2.97
N PRO A 152 -1.98 -6.92 3.27
CA PRO A 152 -1.51 -6.83 4.66
C PRO A 152 -1.70 -5.44 5.27
N VAL A 153 -1.61 -4.38 4.46
CA VAL A 153 -1.84 -2.99 4.91
C VAL A 153 -3.30 -2.81 5.33
N LEU A 154 -4.23 -3.35 4.53
CA LEU A 154 -5.66 -3.31 4.82
C LEU A 154 -6.02 -4.15 6.05
N GLU A 155 -5.45 -5.34 6.19
CA GLU A 155 -5.68 -6.22 7.33
C GLU A 155 -5.19 -5.60 8.65
N ASP A 156 -3.98 -5.05 8.66
CA ASP A 156 -3.40 -4.36 9.83
C ASP A 156 -4.24 -3.12 10.23
N ALA A 157 -4.68 -2.33 9.25
CA ALA A 157 -5.54 -1.18 9.47
C ALA A 157 -6.93 -1.58 10.01
N THR A 158 -7.50 -2.66 9.46
CA THR A 158 -8.79 -3.20 9.91
C THR A 158 -8.68 -3.66 11.36
N LYS A 159 -7.65 -4.44 11.69
CA LYS A 159 -7.40 -4.91 13.06
C LYS A 159 -7.23 -3.75 14.05
N THR A 160 -6.41 -2.76 13.68
CA THR A 160 -6.21 -1.55 14.50
C THR A 160 -7.54 -0.83 14.76
N ASN A 161 -8.36 -0.67 13.72
CA ASN A 161 -9.66 -0.02 13.85
C ASN A 161 -10.65 -0.82 14.70
N LEU A 162 -10.69 -2.14 14.56
CA LEU A 162 -11.55 -3.01 15.37
C LEU A 162 -11.22 -2.86 16.85
N GLU A 163 -9.95 -3.05 17.21
CA GLU A 163 -9.50 -2.96 18.59
C GLU A 163 -9.79 -1.58 19.21
N GLN A 164 -9.65 -0.51 18.44
CA GLN A 164 -9.90 0.85 18.90
C GLN A 164 -11.39 1.18 18.99
N LEU A 165 -12.19 0.77 18.00
CA LEU A 165 -13.65 0.97 18.01
C LEU A 165 -14.32 0.16 19.11
N ASP A 166 -13.87 -1.07 19.38
CA ASP A 166 -14.37 -1.88 20.49
C ASP A 166 -14.16 -1.19 21.83
N LYS A 167 -12.98 -0.58 22.05
CA LYS A 167 -12.69 0.20 23.27
C LYS A 167 -13.55 1.48 23.37
N LEU A 168 -13.80 2.14 22.23
CA LEU A 168 -14.61 3.35 22.18
C LEU A 168 -16.09 3.03 22.42
N VAL A 169 -16.63 2.03 21.74
CA VAL A 169 -18.05 1.64 21.83
C VAL A 169 -18.33 0.90 23.15
N GLY A 170 -17.40 0.08 23.64
CA GLY A 170 -17.51 -0.57 24.95
C GLY A 170 -17.35 0.39 26.15
N GLY A 171 -16.90 1.62 25.91
CA GLY A 171 -16.75 2.64 26.96
C GLY A 171 -15.47 2.53 27.79
N GLN A 172 -14.54 1.66 27.41
CA GLN A 172 -13.21 1.55 28.03
C GLN A 172 -12.38 2.82 27.84
N ILE A 173 -12.56 3.51 26.71
CA ILE A 173 -11.95 4.82 26.45
C ILE A 173 -13.00 5.84 25.98
N GLN A 174 -12.76 7.11 26.27
CA GLN A 174 -13.64 8.20 25.88
C GLN A 174 -13.39 8.63 24.43
N PRO A 175 -14.43 9.02 23.65
CA PRO A 175 -14.29 9.53 22.29
C PRO A 175 -13.77 10.98 22.30
N THR A 176 -12.50 11.13 22.67
CA THR A 176 -11.70 12.35 22.55
C THR A 176 -11.12 12.48 21.15
N ALA A 177 -10.67 13.67 20.76
CA ALA A 177 -10.03 13.88 19.46
C ALA A 177 -8.80 12.98 19.25
N GLU A 178 -8.02 12.76 20.31
CA GLU A 178 -6.86 11.86 20.31
C GLU A 178 -7.25 10.41 20.07
N ASN A 179 -8.23 9.88 20.83
CA ASN A 179 -8.65 8.48 20.68
C ASN A 179 -9.36 8.20 19.35
N LEU A 180 -10.06 9.19 18.79
CA LEU A 180 -10.66 9.10 17.46
C LEU A 180 -9.60 9.21 16.36
N GLY A 181 -8.57 10.04 16.55
CA GLY A 181 -7.43 10.18 15.63
C GLY A 181 -6.52 8.94 15.58
N ALA A 182 -6.62 8.03 16.54
CA ALA A 182 -5.92 6.74 16.51
C ALA A 182 -6.50 5.75 15.47
N LEU A 183 -7.72 6.01 14.97
CA LEU A 183 -8.33 5.20 13.92
C LEU A 183 -7.67 5.45 12.57
N LYS A 184 -7.38 4.36 11.84
CA LYS A 184 -6.95 4.35 10.43
C LYS A 184 -8.15 4.66 9.55
N THR A 185 -8.36 5.94 9.29
CA THR A 185 -9.58 6.47 8.66
C THR A 185 -9.31 7.15 7.32
N GLY A 186 -8.04 7.36 6.96
CA GLY A 186 -7.66 8.30 5.91
C GLY A 186 -8.29 9.67 6.19
N SER A 187 -8.97 10.19 5.19
CA SER A 187 -9.68 11.48 5.21
C SER A 187 -11.10 11.40 5.78
N LEU A 188 -11.57 10.23 6.20
CA LEU A 188 -12.89 10.08 6.83
C LEU A 188 -12.86 10.55 8.29
N VAL A 189 -13.86 11.32 8.69
CA VAL A 189 -13.96 11.83 10.07
C VAL A 189 -14.95 10.97 10.87
N VAL A 190 -14.44 10.31 11.91
CA VAL A 190 -15.28 9.65 12.92
C VAL A 190 -15.54 10.62 14.07
N THR A 191 -16.80 10.94 14.32
CA THR A 191 -17.19 11.88 15.39
C THR A 191 -17.65 11.15 16.64
N ARG A 192 -17.68 11.87 17.77
CA ARG A 192 -18.30 11.39 19.01
C ARG A 192 -19.74 10.93 18.81
N GLY A 193 -20.50 11.62 17.96
CA GLY A 193 -21.89 11.27 17.67
C GLY A 193 -22.04 9.91 17.00
N VAL A 194 -21.09 9.54 16.12
CA VAL A 194 -21.05 8.20 15.51
C VAL A 194 -20.80 7.14 16.58
N ILE A 195 -19.82 7.35 17.47
CA ILE A 195 -19.55 6.41 18.57
C ILE A 195 -20.76 6.26 19.49
N GLN A 196 -21.44 7.37 19.81
CA GLN A 196 -22.64 7.32 20.65
C GLN A 196 -23.77 6.57 19.96
N SER A 197 -23.99 6.81 18.67
CA SER A 197 -25.01 6.08 17.88
C SER A 197 -24.73 4.58 17.86
N LEU A 198 -23.46 4.17 17.71
CA LEU A 198 -23.06 2.77 17.80
C LEU A 198 -23.26 2.19 19.21
N ARG A 199 -23.08 2.96 20.28
CA ARG A 199 -23.31 2.47 21.65
C ARG A 199 -24.77 2.12 21.90
N ASP A 200 -25.66 2.92 21.35
CA ASP A 200 -27.11 2.84 21.53
C ASP A 200 -27.76 1.80 20.60
N ASP A 201 -27.03 1.30 19.60
CA ASP A 201 -27.52 0.33 18.64
C ASP A 201 -27.46 -1.13 19.19
N PRO A 202 -28.53 -1.92 19.06
CA PRO A 202 -28.53 -3.32 19.49
C PRO A 202 -27.57 -4.22 18.69
N ASP A 203 -27.30 -3.90 17.41
CA ASP A 203 -26.44 -4.65 16.49
C ASP A 203 -25.01 -4.08 16.42
N LYS A 204 -24.61 -3.29 17.42
CA LYS A 204 -23.34 -2.55 17.45
C LYS A 204 -22.09 -3.36 17.14
N ALA A 205 -22.03 -4.64 17.51
CA ALA A 205 -20.88 -5.49 17.22
C ALA A 205 -20.69 -5.68 15.69
N ALA A 206 -21.78 -5.91 14.96
CA ALA A 206 -21.75 -6.05 13.51
C ALA A 206 -21.44 -4.71 12.83
N LEU A 207 -22.00 -3.61 13.35
CA LEU A 207 -21.75 -2.25 12.84
C LEU A 207 -20.30 -1.81 13.07
N VAL A 208 -19.72 -2.11 14.22
CA VAL A 208 -18.29 -1.87 14.51
C VAL A 208 -17.41 -2.64 13.54
N GLN A 209 -17.70 -3.92 13.31
CA GLN A 209 -16.94 -4.74 12.37
C GLN A 209 -16.95 -4.13 10.96
N ARG A 210 -18.13 -3.70 10.50
CA ARG A 210 -18.30 -3.08 9.18
C ARG A 210 -17.58 -1.74 9.09
N LEU A 211 -17.80 -0.85 10.07
CA LEU A 211 -17.18 0.46 10.11
C LEU A 211 -15.65 0.36 10.12
N ALA A 212 -15.08 -0.55 10.91
CA ALA A 212 -13.64 -0.75 10.97
C ALA A 212 -13.03 -1.07 9.59
N GLY A 213 -13.68 -1.97 8.85
CA GLY A 213 -13.27 -2.35 7.50
C GLY A 213 -13.44 -1.22 6.48
N GLU A 214 -14.53 -0.46 6.53
CA GLU A 214 -14.77 0.69 5.64
C GLU A 214 -13.75 1.81 5.88
N LEU A 215 -13.44 2.13 7.14
CA LEU A 215 -12.42 3.11 7.50
C LEU A 215 -11.02 2.65 7.08
N ALA A 216 -10.69 1.37 7.29
CA ALA A 216 -9.41 0.79 6.90
C ALA A 216 -9.21 0.77 5.37
N MET A 217 -10.27 0.50 4.60
CA MET A 217 -10.22 0.61 3.14
C MET A 217 -9.94 2.04 2.69
N ALA A 218 -10.61 3.03 3.28
CA ALA A 218 -10.36 4.44 2.97
C ALA A 218 -8.91 4.85 3.27
N ASP A 219 -8.39 4.47 4.44
CA ASP A 219 -6.99 4.72 4.83
C ASP A 219 -6.00 4.03 3.88
N THR A 220 -6.28 2.81 3.46
CA THR A 220 -5.42 2.04 2.54
C THR A 220 -5.38 2.68 1.15
N VAL A 221 -6.52 3.11 0.62
CA VAL A 221 -6.60 3.82 -0.68
C VAL A 221 -5.84 5.14 -0.60
N GLU A 222 -5.99 5.91 0.47
CA GLU A 222 -5.26 7.16 0.64
C GLU A 222 -3.74 6.95 0.79
N THR A 223 -3.35 5.86 1.45
CA THR A 223 -1.95 5.40 1.52
C THR A 223 -1.40 5.16 0.12
N ALA A 224 -2.12 4.37 -0.68
CA ALA A 224 -1.73 4.02 -2.04
C ALA A 224 -1.59 5.25 -2.94
N LEU A 225 -2.56 6.17 -2.88
CA LEU A 225 -2.50 7.43 -3.62
C LEU A 225 -1.31 8.30 -3.20
N THR A 226 -0.96 8.30 -1.91
CA THR A 226 0.22 9.03 -1.41
C THR A 226 1.52 8.39 -1.91
N MET A 227 1.63 7.04 -1.87
CA MET A 227 2.77 6.32 -2.43
C MET A 227 2.94 6.59 -3.93
N ARG A 228 1.83 6.60 -4.68
CA ARG A 228 1.83 6.95 -6.12
C ARG A 228 2.40 8.34 -6.36
N ARG A 229 1.93 9.34 -5.60
CA ARG A 229 2.42 10.72 -5.70
C ARG A 229 3.91 10.82 -5.36
N MET A 230 4.37 10.07 -4.36
CA MET A 230 5.79 10.02 -4.02
C MET A 230 6.62 9.48 -5.19
N LEU A 231 6.23 8.37 -5.82
CA LEU A 231 6.96 7.83 -6.97
C LEU A 231 6.98 8.80 -8.15
N THR A 232 5.81 9.32 -8.55
CA THR A 232 5.72 10.29 -9.65
C THR A 232 6.50 11.59 -9.35
N THR A 233 6.53 12.04 -8.09
CA THR A 233 7.35 13.20 -7.71
C THR A 233 8.83 12.85 -7.73
N GLY A 234 9.21 11.65 -7.30
CA GLY A 234 10.60 11.17 -7.34
C GLY A 234 11.14 11.06 -8.76
N GLU A 235 10.31 10.62 -9.72
CA GLU A 235 10.65 10.60 -11.15
C GLU A 235 10.96 12.00 -11.71
N SER A 236 10.44 13.06 -11.09
CA SER A 236 10.73 14.44 -11.46
C SER A 236 12.05 14.98 -10.86
N GLU A 237 12.76 14.20 -10.05
CA GLU A 237 14.09 14.57 -9.60
C GLU A 237 15.05 14.61 -10.80
N PRO A 238 15.83 15.69 -11.00
CA PRO A 238 16.56 15.90 -12.25
C PRO A 238 17.50 14.76 -12.66
N ASN A 239 18.26 14.19 -11.73
CA ASN A 239 19.21 13.12 -12.04
C ASN A 239 18.49 11.80 -12.33
N ALA A 240 17.37 11.52 -11.66
CA ALA A 240 16.53 10.37 -11.96
C ALA A 240 15.81 10.53 -13.30
N ALA A 241 15.31 11.72 -13.61
CA ALA A 241 14.63 12.04 -14.87
C ALA A 241 15.52 11.88 -16.11
N GLU A 242 16.82 12.13 -15.95
CA GLU A 242 17.82 11.92 -17.00
C GLU A 242 18.18 10.44 -17.24
N GLN A 243 17.70 9.52 -16.40
CA GLN A 243 17.98 8.08 -16.49
C GLN A 243 16.74 7.32 -17.01
N PRO A 244 16.68 6.92 -18.28
CA PRO A 244 15.49 6.27 -18.85
C PRO A 244 15.09 4.98 -18.12
N GLU A 245 16.06 4.26 -17.59
CA GLU A 245 15.85 3.04 -16.81
C GLU A 245 15.18 3.31 -15.45
N ALA A 246 15.39 4.49 -14.87
CA ALA A 246 14.72 4.95 -13.66
C ALA A 246 13.23 5.10 -13.92
N ILE A 247 12.91 5.87 -14.97
CA ILE A 247 11.54 6.18 -15.37
C ILE A 247 10.80 4.90 -15.75
N ALA A 248 11.43 4.02 -16.53
CA ALA A 248 10.79 2.75 -16.90
C ALA A 248 10.52 1.83 -15.69
N GLU A 249 11.37 1.84 -14.66
CA GLU A 249 11.10 1.09 -13.42
C GLU A 249 10.02 1.79 -12.59
N GLY A 250 10.06 3.11 -12.47
CA GLY A 250 9.05 3.91 -11.78
C GLY A 250 7.65 3.72 -12.39
N ASP A 251 7.52 3.85 -13.71
CA ASP A 251 6.29 3.58 -14.48
C ASP A 251 5.76 2.17 -14.19
N ARG A 252 6.64 1.15 -14.23
CA ARG A 252 6.26 -0.24 -13.94
C ARG A 252 5.70 -0.39 -12.52
N ARG A 253 6.26 0.32 -11.54
CA ARG A 253 5.80 0.30 -10.13
C ARG A 253 4.51 1.09 -9.95
N ILE A 254 4.34 2.21 -10.64
CA ILE A 254 3.10 2.99 -10.68
C ILE A 254 1.98 2.15 -11.31
N ASP A 255 2.22 1.45 -12.41
CA ASP A 255 1.26 0.54 -13.05
C ASP A 255 0.87 -0.65 -12.15
N ALA A 256 1.83 -1.17 -11.37
CA ALA A 256 1.53 -2.19 -10.36
C ALA A 256 0.64 -1.62 -9.25
N LEU A 257 0.94 -0.42 -8.77
CA LEU A 257 0.16 0.28 -7.76
C LEU A 257 -1.26 0.62 -8.26
N ASP A 258 -1.41 1.08 -9.50
CA ASP A 258 -2.71 1.41 -10.09
C ASP A 258 -3.58 0.15 -10.28
N ARG A 259 -2.98 -1.01 -10.57
CA ARG A 259 -3.69 -2.30 -10.56
C ARG A 259 -4.16 -2.70 -9.16
N GLU A 260 -3.33 -2.51 -8.14
CA GLU A 260 -3.73 -2.78 -6.75
C GLU A 260 -4.84 -1.82 -6.28
N LEU A 261 -4.77 -0.53 -6.64
CA LEU A 261 -5.83 0.44 -6.36
C LEU A 261 -7.18 0.01 -6.97
N ASN A 262 -7.16 -0.47 -8.22
CA ASN A 262 -8.35 -1.01 -8.86
C ASN A 262 -8.87 -2.28 -8.16
N ALA A 263 -7.97 -3.15 -7.69
CA ALA A 263 -8.35 -4.33 -6.92
C ALA A 263 -9.02 -3.95 -5.59
N LEU A 264 -8.44 -3.02 -4.84
CA LEU A 264 -9.01 -2.49 -3.58
C LEU A 264 -10.40 -1.86 -3.81
N ARG A 265 -10.55 -1.08 -4.89
CA ARG A 265 -11.84 -0.50 -5.26
C ARG A 265 -12.89 -1.57 -5.54
N ASN A 266 -12.53 -2.57 -6.35
CA ASN A 266 -13.43 -3.67 -6.68
C ASN A 266 -13.83 -4.46 -5.44
N GLU A 267 -12.88 -4.71 -4.53
CA GLU A 267 -13.15 -5.36 -3.25
C GLU A 267 -14.14 -4.56 -2.39
N MET A 268 -13.96 -3.24 -2.30
CA MET A 268 -14.87 -2.35 -1.58
C MET A 268 -16.28 -2.36 -2.18
N GLU A 269 -16.41 -2.26 -3.51
CA GLU A 269 -17.69 -2.30 -4.21
C GLU A 269 -18.39 -3.66 -3.98
N LEU A 270 -17.64 -4.76 -4.05
CA LEU A 270 -18.16 -6.12 -3.81
C LEU A 270 -18.62 -6.29 -2.35
N ARG A 271 -17.82 -5.86 -1.37
CA ARG A 271 -18.20 -5.91 0.06
C ARG A 271 -19.49 -5.13 0.33
N LYS A 272 -19.65 -3.95 -0.28
CA LYS A 272 -20.87 -3.14 -0.18
C LYS A 272 -22.08 -3.86 -0.79
N ALA A 273 -21.91 -4.45 -1.98
CA ALA A 273 -22.98 -5.20 -2.64
C ALA A 273 -23.42 -6.43 -1.84
N ILE A 274 -22.47 -7.22 -1.32
CA ILE A 274 -22.75 -8.39 -0.48
C ILE A 274 -23.49 -7.98 0.79
N SER A 275 -23.04 -6.91 1.45
CA SER A 275 -23.65 -6.45 2.70
C SER A 275 -25.09 -5.96 2.51
N ASN A 276 -25.39 -5.25 1.42
CA ASN A 276 -26.75 -4.81 1.15
C ASN A 276 -27.69 -6.00 0.86
N ASN A 277 -27.22 -7.00 0.10
CA ASN A 277 -28.01 -8.17 -0.25
C ASN A 277 -28.23 -9.14 0.92
N SER A 278 -27.23 -9.35 1.77
CA SER A 278 -27.35 -10.27 2.91
C SER A 278 -28.35 -9.78 3.96
N LEU A 279 -28.39 -8.47 4.20
CA LEU A 279 -29.37 -7.84 5.10
C LEU A 279 -30.79 -7.94 4.54
N LEU A 280 -30.99 -7.60 3.26
CA LEU A 280 -32.31 -7.74 2.60
C LEU A 280 -32.82 -9.18 2.67
N THR A 281 -31.97 -10.15 2.33
CA THR A 281 -32.35 -11.57 2.35
C THR A 281 -32.69 -12.06 3.77
N THR A 282 -31.99 -11.55 4.79
CA THR A 282 -32.25 -11.93 6.19
C THR A 282 -33.56 -11.32 6.69
N LEU A 283 -33.83 -10.05 6.36
CA LEU A 283 -35.09 -9.37 6.68
C LEU A 283 -36.28 -10.01 5.98
N GLU A 284 -36.16 -10.36 4.69
CA GLU A 284 -37.18 -11.09 3.95
C GLU A 284 -37.49 -12.45 4.59
N ARG A 285 -36.46 -13.23 4.95
CA ARG A 285 -36.65 -14.49 5.67
C ARG A 285 -37.31 -14.31 7.02
N GLN A 286 -36.98 -13.24 7.75
CA GLN A 286 -37.61 -12.97 9.04
C GLN A 286 -39.06 -12.50 8.88
N GLY A 287 -39.36 -11.71 7.85
CA GLY A 287 -40.73 -11.36 7.46
C GLY A 287 -41.57 -12.60 7.14
N ALA A 288 -41.02 -13.53 6.33
CA ALA A 288 -41.67 -14.81 6.01
C ALA A 288 -41.92 -15.65 7.28
N ARG A 289 -40.92 -15.79 8.17
CA ARG A 289 -41.09 -16.51 9.45
C ARG A 289 -42.12 -15.86 10.37
N ASN A 290 -42.18 -14.53 10.41
CA ASN A 290 -43.17 -13.82 11.22
C ASN A 290 -44.58 -14.01 10.66
N GLN A 291 -44.74 -14.01 9.33
CA GLN A 291 -46.03 -14.35 8.68
C GLN A 291 -46.42 -15.81 8.95
N ASP A 292 -45.49 -16.76 8.79
CA ASP A 292 -45.73 -18.18 9.07
C ASP A 292 -46.10 -18.41 10.55
N ASN A 293 -45.40 -17.76 11.48
CA ASN A 293 -45.71 -17.82 12.91
C ASN A 293 -47.08 -17.20 13.25
N GLN A 294 -47.46 -16.09 12.60
CA GLN A 294 -48.80 -15.51 12.76
C GLN A 294 -49.90 -16.42 12.19
N LEU A 295 -49.64 -17.11 11.09
CA LEU A 295 -50.57 -18.08 10.51
C LEU A 295 -50.73 -19.32 11.41
N GLN A 296 -49.64 -19.82 12.00
CA GLN A 296 -49.70 -20.92 12.98
C GLN A 296 -50.42 -20.53 14.28
N GLN A 297 -50.21 -19.32 14.80
CA GLN A 297 -50.96 -18.83 15.97
C GLN A 297 -52.46 -18.68 15.69
N LYS A 298 -52.85 -18.25 14.47
CA LYS A 298 -54.27 -18.21 14.07
C LYS A 298 -54.88 -19.61 13.93
N ALA A 299 -54.12 -20.59 13.42
CA ALA A 299 -54.58 -21.98 13.30
C ALA A 299 -54.65 -22.70 14.66
N GLY A 300 -53.77 -22.38 15.61
CA GLY A 300 -53.75 -23.02 16.94
C GLY A 300 -54.79 -22.50 17.94
N ASN A 301 -55.40 -21.34 17.68
CA ASN A 301 -56.42 -20.74 18.56
C ASN A 301 -57.87 -21.00 18.12
N GLN A 302 -58.07 -21.63 16.97
CA GLN A 302 -59.38 -22.15 16.59
C GLN A 302 -59.43 -23.65 16.95
N ASP A 303 -60.07 -23.93 18.08
CA ASP A 303 -60.97 -25.07 18.22
C ASP A 303 -60.41 -26.46 18.60
N GLN A 304 -59.64 -26.56 19.69
CA GLN A 304 -59.45 -27.85 20.39
C GLN A 304 -59.74 -27.84 21.90
N GLY A 305 -59.98 -26.67 22.52
CA GLY A 305 -60.23 -26.55 23.96
C GLY A 305 -61.68 -26.71 24.41
N PHE A 306 -62.65 -26.67 23.49
CA PHE A 306 -64.08 -26.57 23.86
C PHE A 306 -64.90 -27.85 23.62
N SER A 307 -64.35 -28.88 22.97
CA SER A 307 -65.09 -30.12 22.66
C SER A 307 -65.02 -31.20 23.75
N GLN A 308 -64.24 -31.01 24.84
CA GLN A 308 -64.09 -32.01 25.90
C GLN A 308 -64.81 -31.69 27.22
N MET A 309 -65.50 -30.54 27.34
CA MET A 309 -66.24 -30.19 28.57
C MET A 309 -67.74 -30.54 28.54
N ASN A 310 -68.21 -31.30 27.54
CA ASN A 310 -69.65 -31.58 27.39
C ASN A 310 -70.03 -33.08 27.40
N GLN A 311 -69.19 -33.98 27.93
CA GLN A 311 -69.45 -35.42 27.94
C GLN A 311 -69.45 -36.13 29.31
N THR A 312 -69.61 -35.40 30.42
CA THR A 312 -69.78 -36.04 31.75
C THR A 312 -71.01 -35.52 32.49
N GLN A 313 -72.19 -35.66 31.88
CA GLN A 313 -73.45 -35.74 32.60
C GLN A 313 -74.42 -36.63 31.81
N SER A 314 -74.58 -37.89 32.25
CA SER A 314 -75.77 -38.73 32.12
C SER A 314 -75.41 -40.22 32.11
N SER A 315 -75.53 -40.87 33.26
CA SER A 315 -76.36 -42.10 33.39
C SER A 315 -76.37 -42.54 34.85
N GLY A 316 -77.54 -42.45 35.47
CA GLY A 316 -77.82 -42.98 36.80
C GLY A 316 -78.48 -44.36 36.73
N ALA A 317 -78.65 -44.94 37.93
CA ALA A 317 -79.60 -46.00 38.32
C ALA A 317 -79.42 -47.35 37.59
N LYS A 318 -79.14 -48.46 38.26
CA LYS A 318 -79.83 -49.10 39.38
C LYS A 318 -78.94 -50.19 39.98
#